data_AF-A0A538PFJ1-F1
#
_entry.id   AF-A0A538PFJ1-F1
#
_cell.length_a   1.000
_cell.length_b   1.000
_cell.length_c   1.000
_cell.angle_alpha   90.00
_cell.angle_beta   90.00
_cell.angle_gamma   90.00
#
_symmetry.space_group_name_H-M   'P 1'
#
loop_
_entity.id
_entity.type
_entity.pdbx_description
1 polymer ?
#
loop_
_entity_poly.entity_id
_entity_poly.type
_entity_poly.pdbx_seq_one_letter_code
_entity_poly.pdbx_strand_id
1 'polypeptide(L)'
;MMFTPALEQLVHTIRGARRTGRVVFPPGLSEGSARRKPDQPAHVWIRRCAEEFGGVENVALEENLVLFMVVHLNDTKITYANLQALWTEVPAASFVQGTGAEMHRYLRLDHDPSALGPLLKEPMPHLHVEADGEPRFAVPASDAVAWFLDFVYRNFFYDRWIVWAQLAWDDWCRDRERPNRWLRLVGAFNQSAIRIIEGDADLREDLMQLQQCLRVERKKLFPFEVDSARAALFGHRDT
;
A
#
# COMPACT_ATOMS: atom_id res chain seq x y z
N MET A 1 -7.00 4.14 -14.44
CA MET A 1 -6.29 2.92 -14.01
C MET A 1 -5.27 3.34 -12.97
N MET A 2 -5.36 2.82 -11.74
CA MET A 2 -4.53 3.31 -10.62
C MET A 2 -3.07 2.86 -10.73
N PHE A 3 -2.88 1.59 -11.11
CA PHE A 3 -1.59 0.92 -11.11
C PHE A 3 -1.00 0.85 -12.51
N THR A 4 0.31 0.66 -12.60
CA THR A 4 0.96 0.25 -13.85
C THR A 4 0.47 -1.13 -14.30
N PRO A 5 0.53 -1.46 -15.60
CA PRO A 5 0.19 -2.79 -16.09
C PRO A 5 0.92 -3.93 -15.36
N ALA A 6 2.18 -3.72 -14.94
CA ALA A 6 2.95 -4.70 -14.19
C ALA A 6 2.40 -4.92 -12.77
N LEU A 7 2.08 -3.84 -12.04
CA LEU A 7 1.46 -3.94 -10.72
C LEU A 7 0.00 -4.41 -10.81
N GLU A 8 -0.72 -4.08 -11.88
CA GLU A 8 -2.04 -4.64 -12.16
C GLU A 8 -1.98 -6.15 -12.33
N GLN A 9 -1.00 -6.67 -13.06
CA GLN A 9 -0.83 -8.11 -13.22
C GLN A 9 -0.60 -8.81 -11.87
N LEU A 10 0.16 -8.18 -10.97
CA LEU A 10 0.34 -8.65 -9.60
C LEU A 10 -0.99 -8.64 -8.84
N VAL A 11 -1.72 -7.52 -8.85
CA VAL A 11 -3.03 -7.39 -8.19
C VAL A 11 -4.04 -8.40 -8.76
N HIS A 12 -4.05 -8.61 -10.08
CA HIS A 12 -4.89 -9.60 -10.76
C HIS A 12 -4.53 -11.03 -10.37
N THR A 13 -3.24 -11.33 -10.24
CA THR A 13 -2.77 -12.64 -9.76
C THR A 13 -3.28 -12.89 -8.35
N ILE A 14 -3.24 -11.91 -7.46
CA ILE A 14 -3.77 -12.07 -6.11
C ILE A 14 -5.31 -12.19 -6.11
N ARG A 15 -6.01 -11.36 -6.90
CA ARG A 15 -7.47 -11.42 -7.06
C ARG A 15 -7.95 -12.76 -7.63
N GLY A 16 -7.18 -13.36 -8.54
CA GLY A 16 -7.54 -14.56 -9.29
C GLY A 16 -6.96 -15.86 -8.75
N ALA A 17 -5.97 -15.82 -7.86
CA ALA A 17 -5.30 -17.01 -7.33
C ALA A 17 -5.91 -17.52 -6.02
N ARG A 18 -5.61 -18.80 -5.76
CA ARG A 18 -5.95 -19.65 -4.62
C ARG A 18 -6.36 -18.88 -3.36
N ARG A 19 -7.52 -19.25 -2.83
CA ARG A 19 -8.01 -18.79 -1.52
C ARG A 19 -7.07 -19.18 -0.36
N THR A 20 -6.27 -20.22 -0.53
CA THR A 20 -5.29 -20.62 0.49
C THR A 20 -3.91 -20.79 -0.14
N GLY A 21 -2.88 -20.29 0.54
CA GLY A 21 -1.49 -20.48 0.15
C GLY A 21 -0.64 -19.22 0.32
N ARG A 22 0.51 -19.25 -0.33
CA ARG A 22 1.54 -18.21 -0.24
C ARG A 22 1.62 -17.45 -1.56
N VAL A 23 1.40 -16.15 -1.51
CA VAL A 23 1.60 -15.24 -2.63
C VAL A 23 2.87 -14.45 -2.40
N VAL A 24 3.79 -14.47 -3.37
CA VAL A 24 5.06 -13.75 -3.29
C VAL A 24 5.34 -12.95 -4.55
N PHE A 25 6.02 -11.82 -4.36
CA PHE A 25 6.56 -11.02 -5.44
C PHE A 25 7.91 -10.42 -5.03
N PRO A 26 8.96 -10.51 -5.88
CA PRO A 26 9.02 -11.33 -7.10
C PRO A 26 8.89 -12.84 -6.80
N PRO A 27 8.59 -13.68 -7.80
CA PRO A 27 8.46 -15.13 -7.60
C PRO A 27 9.73 -15.74 -6.98
N GLY A 28 9.57 -16.65 -6.02
CA GLY A 28 10.70 -17.30 -5.34
C GLY A 28 11.29 -16.52 -4.15
N LEU A 29 10.80 -15.29 -3.88
CA LEU A 29 11.24 -14.49 -2.74
C LEU A 29 11.06 -15.23 -1.41
N SER A 30 12.13 -15.28 -0.61
CA SER A 30 12.06 -15.68 0.80
C SER A 30 11.83 -14.44 1.69
N GLU A 31 11.20 -14.63 2.85
CA GLU A 31 10.91 -13.52 3.78
C GLU A 31 12.20 -12.83 4.26
N GLY A 32 13.23 -13.62 4.60
CA GLY A 32 14.53 -13.09 5.03
C GLY A 32 15.28 -12.35 3.91
N SER A 33 15.11 -12.80 2.67
CA SER A 33 15.73 -12.18 1.49
C SER A 33 15.20 -10.78 1.20
N ALA A 34 13.89 -10.58 1.41
CA ALA A 34 13.20 -9.34 1.09
C ALA A 34 13.61 -8.19 2.02
N ARG A 35 13.87 -8.49 3.30
CA ARG A 35 14.02 -7.46 4.34
C ARG A 35 15.31 -6.65 4.18
N ARG A 36 15.17 -5.32 4.15
CA ARG A 36 16.29 -4.39 4.28
C ARG A 36 16.85 -4.48 5.71
N LYS A 37 18.17 -4.60 5.84
CA LYS A 37 18.84 -4.55 7.15
C LYS A 37 19.04 -3.07 7.58
N PRO A 38 19.13 -2.76 8.88
CA PRO A 38 19.16 -1.38 9.38
C PRO A 38 20.29 -0.54 8.78
N ASP A 39 21.50 -1.07 8.86
CA ASP A 39 22.71 -0.39 8.37
C ASP A 39 22.97 -0.62 6.89
N GLN A 40 22.05 -1.29 6.18
CA GLN A 40 22.20 -1.55 4.76
C GLN A 40 21.70 -0.34 3.95
N PRO A 41 22.54 0.27 3.11
CA PRO A 41 22.09 1.31 2.19
C PRO A 41 21.00 0.77 1.25
N ALA A 42 20.02 1.59 0.91
CA ALA A 42 18.85 1.13 0.14
C ALA A 42 19.24 0.60 -1.26
N HIS A 43 20.22 1.24 -1.93
CA HIS A 43 20.72 0.79 -3.22
C HIS A 43 21.44 -0.57 -3.14
N VAL A 44 22.21 -0.83 -2.06
CA VAL A 44 22.86 -2.12 -1.80
C VAL A 44 21.82 -3.21 -1.52
N TRP A 45 20.77 -2.85 -0.79
CA TRP A 45 19.66 -3.75 -0.52
C TRP A 45 18.95 -4.18 -1.80
N ILE A 46 18.54 -3.24 -2.66
CA ILE A 46 17.90 -3.60 -3.93
C ILE A 46 18.87 -4.39 -4.80
N ARG A 47 20.16 -4.02 -4.87
CA ARG A 47 21.15 -4.76 -5.66
C ARG A 47 21.23 -6.23 -5.25
N ARG A 48 21.30 -6.51 -3.94
CA ARG A 48 21.27 -7.88 -3.40
C ARG A 48 20.01 -8.62 -3.84
N CYS A 49 18.84 -7.98 -3.70
CA CYS A 49 17.60 -8.60 -4.11
C CYS A 49 17.55 -8.84 -5.63
N ALA A 50 18.00 -7.88 -6.44
CA ALA A 50 18.11 -8.01 -7.89
C ALA A 50 19.00 -9.18 -8.30
N GLU A 51 20.15 -9.35 -7.66
CA GLU A 51 21.05 -10.49 -7.89
C GLU A 51 20.36 -11.84 -7.62
N GLU A 52 19.53 -11.91 -6.58
CA GLU A 52 18.79 -13.13 -6.22
C GLU A 52 17.72 -13.52 -7.26
N PHE A 53 17.13 -12.54 -7.96
CA PHE A 53 16.12 -12.75 -9.00
C PHE A 53 16.66 -12.63 -10.42
N GLY A 54 17.99 -12.73 -10.58
CA GLY A 54 18.62 -12.79 -11.90
C GLY A 54 18.67 -11.47 -12.66
N GLY A 55 18.56 -10.33 -11.98
CA GLY A 55 18.72 -9.00 -12.56
C GLY A 55 17.73 -7.95 -12.03
N VAL A 56 18.07 -6.67 -12.20
CA VAL A 56 17.21 -5.54 -11.75
C VAL A 56 15.91 -5.47 -12.54
N GLU A 57 15.94 -5.92 -13.78
CA GLU A 57 14.79 -6.06 -14.68
C GLU A 57 13.71 -7.01 -14.15
N ASN A 58 14.06 -7.92 -13.24
CA ASN A 58 13.13 -8.91 -12.67
C ASN A 58 12.55 -8.48 -11.31
N VAL A 59 12.97 -7.32 -10.78
CA VAL A 59 12.60 -6.84 -9.44
C VAL A 59 11.99 -5.44 -9.43
N ALA A 60 12.07 -4.71 -10.55
CA ALA A 60 11.51 -3.36 -10.64
C ALA A 60 10.01 -3.41 -10.95
N LEU A 61 9.17 -3.14 -9.95
CA LEU A 61 7.77 -2.80 -10.19
C LEU A 61 7.64 -1.29 -10.28
N GLU A 62 7.70 -0.80 -11.52
CA GLU A 62 7.60 0.60 -11.99
C GLU A 62 8.92 1.38 -11.99
N GLU A 63 9.11 2.31 -12.96
CA GLU A 63 10.42 2.89 -13.30
C GLU A 63 11.24 3.35 -12.08
N ASN A 64 10.57 3.92 -11.08
CA ASN A 64 11.15 4.50 -9.88
C ASN A 64 10.55 3.92 -8.58
N LEU A 65 9.94 2.73 -8.65
CA LEU A 65 9.39 2.02 -7.49
C LEU A 65 9.90 0.57 -7.49
N VAL A 66 10.21 0.07 -6.30
CA VAL A 66 10.57 -1.33 -6.08
C VAL A 66 9.62 -1.88 -5.03
N LEU A 67 8.99 -3.01 -5.32
CA LEU A 67 8.05 -3.66 -4.42
C LEU A 67 8.47 -5.10 -4.16
N PHE A 68 8.45 -5.49 -2.90
CA PHE A 68 8.55 -6.87 -2.44
C PHE A 68 7.33 -7.19 -1.62
N MET A 69 6.77 -8.38 -1.80
CA MET A 69 5.57 -8.79 -1.11
C MET A 69 5.62 -10.28 -0.77
N VAL A 70 5.27 -10.60 0.46
CA VAL A 70 4.94 -11.95 0.91
C VAL A 70 3.62 -11.87 1.65
N VAL A 71 2.60 -12.59 1.17
CA VAL A 71 1.29 -12.67 1.80
C VAL A 71 0.88 -14.13 1.95
N HIS A 72 0.48 -14.53 3.15
CA HIS A 72 -0.12 -15.84 3.39
C HIS A 72 -1.63 -15.71 3.53
N LEU A 73 -2.34 -16.47 2.71
CA LEU A 73 -3.79 -16.49 2.66
C LEU A 73 -4.31 -17.80 3.24
N ASN A 74 -5.37 -17.70 4.02
CA ASN A 74 -6.22 -18.81 4.43
C ASN A 74 -7.68 -18.47 4.13
N ASP A 75 -8.22 -19.08 3.09
CA ASP A 75 -9.48 -18.73 2.44
C ASP A 75 -9.63 -17.24 2.04
N THR A 76 -10.36 -16.46 2.84
CA THR A 76 -10.58 -15.03 2.61
C THR A 76 -9.74 -14.14 3.51
N LYS A 77 -8.84 -14.75 4.29
CA LYS A 77 -8.09 -14.07 5.35
C LYS A 77 -6.60 -14.03 5.10
N ILE A 78 -6.00 -12.86 5.33
CA ILE A 78 -4.56 -12.63 5.41
C ILE A 78 -4.12 -13.09 6.80
N THR A 79 -3.28 -14.12 6.84
CA THR A 79 -2.71 -14.67 8.09
C THR A 79 -1.28 -14.20 8.32
N TYR A 80 -0.67 -13.60 7.31
CA TYR A 80 0.65 -12.97 7.37
C TYR A 80 0.79 -12.02 6.18
N ALA A 81 1.41 -10.87 6.39
CA ALA A 81 1.83 -9.99 5.31
C ALA A 81 3.15 -9.29 5.65
N ASN A 82 4.08 -9.30 4.70
CA ASN A 82 5.26 -8.45 4.69
C ASN A 82 5.36 -7.80 3.31
N LEU A 83 5.10 -6.49 3.25
CA LEU A 83 5.21 -5.71 2.03
C LEU A 83 6.28 -4.65 2.22
N GLN A 84 7.17 -4.50 1.25
CA GLN A 84 8.24 -3.51 1.29
C GLN A 84 8.21 -2.72 -0.01
N ALA A 85 8.30 -1.40 0.11
CA ALA A 85 8.36 -0.49 -1.01
C ALA A 85 9.61 0.40 -0.90
N LEU A 86 10.30 0.61 -2.01
CA LEU A 86 11.26 1.70 -2.16
C LEU A 86 10.85 2.56 -3.33
N TRP A 87 10.50 3.80 -3.06
CA TRP A 87 10.40 4.82 -4.09
C TRP A 87 11.73 5.56 -4.21
N THR A 88 12.13 5.88 -5.43
CA THR A 88 13.35 6.62 -5.75
C THR A 88 13.01 7.83 -6.64
N GLU A 89 13.78 8.92 -6.54
CA GLU A 89 13.58 10.08 -7.41
C GLU A 89 13.98 9.80 -8.86
N VAL A 90 15.01 8.97 -9.04
CA VAL A 90 15.49 8.49 -10.34
C VAL A 90 14.95 7.09 -10.61
N PRO A 91 15.06 6.58 -11.86
CA PRO A 91 14.71 5.20 -12.14
C PRO A 91 15.47 4.22 -11.23
N ALA A 92 14.79 3.19 -10.72
CA ALA A 92 15.31 2.18 -9.82
C ALA A 92 16.57 1.49 -10.40
N ALA A 93 16.61 1.27 -11.72
CA ALA A 93 17.79 0.75 -12.40
C ALA A 93 19.01 1.66 -12.24
N SER A 94 18.83 2.97 -12.43
CA SER A 94 19.88 3.97 -12.20
C SER A 94 20.27 4.04 -10.72
N PHE A 95 19.28 4.02 -9.82
CA PHE A 95 19.51 4.04 -8.37
C PHE A 95 20.35 2.86 -7.89
N VAL A 96 20.07 1.65 -8.41
CA VAL A 96 20.82 0.43 -8.07
C VAL A 96 22.26 0.48 -8.56
N GLN A 97 22.50 1.06 -9.73
CA GLN A 97 23.84 1.18 -10.32
C GLN A 97 24.66 2.33 -9.70
N GLY A 98 23.98 3.33 -9.12
CA GLY A 98 24.59 4.50 -8.52
C GLY A 98 25.13 4.30 -7.10
N THR A 99 25.32 5.43 -6.41
CA THR A 99 25.77 5.50 -5.00
C THR A 99 24.60 5.48 -4.02
N GLY A 100 23.36 5.56 -4.51
CA GLY A 100 22.13 5.68 -3.72
C GLY A 100 22.03 7.00 -2.95
N ALA A 101 22.73 8.04 -3.40
CA ALA A 101 22.66 9.39 -2.84
C ALA A 101 21.37 10.12 -3.23
N GLU A 102 20.70 9.64 -4.27
CA GLU A 102 19.44 10.18 -4.75
C GLU A 102 18.35 10.03 -3.68
N MET A 103 17.38 10.94 -3.70
CA MET A 103 16.29 10.93 -2.76
C MET A 103 15.48 9.64 -2.91
N HIS A 104 15.23 8.97 -1.79
CA HIS A 104 14.46 7.73 -1.75
C HIS A 104 13.59 7.66 -0.49
N ARG A 105 12.58 6.80 -0.53
CA ARG A 105 11.66 6.55 0.59
C ARG A 105 11.39 5.07 0.71
N TYR A 106 11.74 4.50 1.86
CA TYR A 106 11.42 3.14 2.23
C TYR A 106 10.11 3.08 3.01
N LEU A 107 9.28 2.10 2.71
CA LEU A 107 8.07 1.79 3.47
C LEU A 107 8.00 0.28 3.67
N ARG A 108 7.53 -0.16 4.83
CA ARG A 108 7.25 -1.57 5.09
C ARG A 108 5.94 -1.74 5.84
N LEU A 109 5.06 -2.60 5.35
CA LEU A 109 3.90 -3.09 6.09
C LEU A 109 4.25 -4.48 6.65
N ASP A 110 4.09 -4.64 7.95
CA ASP A 110 4.16 -5.94 8.61
C ASP A 110 2.80 -6.30 9.20
N HIS A 111 2.46 -7.58 9.08
CA HIS A 111 1.42 -8.25 9.83
C HIS A 111 1.90 -9.68 10.10
N ASP A 112 2.29 -9.93 11.35
CA ASP A 112 2.69 -11.26 11.82
C ASP A 112 1.95 -11.57 13.13
N PRO A 113 0.87 -12.35 13.09
CA PRO A 113 0.10 -12.71 14.28
C PRO A 113 0.80 -13.69 15.21
N SER A 114 2.01 -14.16 14.85
CA SER A 114 2.86 -14.96 15.72
C SER A 114 3.93 -14.15 16.45
N ALA A 115 4.21 -12.93 15.99
CA ALA A 115 5.14 -12.01 16.64
C ALA A 115 4.47 -11.35 17.86
N LEU A 116 5.12 -11.43 19.02
CA LEU A 116 4.68 -10.69 20.21
C LEU A 116 5.14 -9.22 20.18
N GLY A 117 6.27 -8.96 19.50
CA GLY A 117 6.91 -7.66 19.38
C GLY A 117 6.92 -6.82 20.66
N PRO A 118 6.94 -5.48 20.55
CA PRO A 118 6.74 -4.59 21.67
C PRO A 118 5.30 -4.66 22.19
N LEU A 119 5.14 -4.61 23.53
CA LEU A 119 3.85 -4.63 24.21
C LEU A 119 2.90 -3.58 23.63
N LEU A 120 1.70 -4.00 23.19
CA LEU A 120 0.62 -3.20 22.57
C LEU A 120 0.84 -2.72 21.12
N LYS A 121 1.90 -3.16 20.42
CA LYS A 121 2.17 -2.74 19.02
C LYS A 121 1.89 -3.84 18.00
N GLU A 122 2.20 -5.08 18.37
CA GLU A 122 1.81 -6.27 17.63
C GLU A 122 0.50 -6.84 18.18
N PRO A 123 -0.27 -7.63 17.41
CA PRO A 123 0.01 -8.19 16.06
C PRO A 123 -0.66 -7.47 14.88
N MET A 124 -1.15 -6.25 15.11
CA MET A 124 -1.96 -5.54 14.12
C MET A 124 -1.10 -5.08 12.93
N PRO A 125 -1.67 -5.05 11.71
CA PRO A 125 -0.96 -4.54 10.54
C PRO A 125 -0.48 -3.10 10.77
N HIS A 126 0.79 -2.85 10.54
CA HIS A 126 1.41 -1.56 10.84
C HIS A 126 2.50 -1.18 9.83
N LEU A 127 2.68 0.13 9.64
CA LEU A 127 3.60 0.67 8.65
C LEU A 127 4.86 1.24 9.29
N HIS A 128 6.02 0.82 8.79
CA HIS A 128 7.34 1.36 9.05
C HIS A 128 7.80 2.25 7.90
N VAL A 129 8.60 3.27 8.20
CA VAL A 129 9.26 4.13 7.19
C VAL A 129 10.78 4.01 7.21
N GLU A 130 11.30 3.21 8.14
CA GLU A 130 12.70 2.86 8.28
C GLU A 130 12.85 1.34 8.29
N ALA A 131 14.06 0.84 8.04
CA ALA A 131 14.32 -0.59 8.01
C ALA A 131 14.15 -1.24 9.40
N ASP A 132 14.44 -0.52 10.47
CA ASP A 132 14.14 -0.88 11.84
C ASP A 132 13.64 0.35 12.61
N GLY A 133 12.96 0.10 13.72
CA GLY A 133 12.37 1.15 14.54
C GLY A 133 10.91 0.88 14.83
N GLU A 134 10.31 1.83 15.52
CA GLU A 134 8.92 1.76 15.92
C GLU A 134 7.99 2.04 14.73
N PRO A 135 6.83 1.36 14.65
CA PRO A 135 5.88 1.61 13.59
C PRO A 135 5.43 3.06 13.62
N ARG A 136 5.28 3.64 12.44
CA ARG A 136 4.85 5.03 12.30
C ARG A 136 3.35 5.18 12.53
N PHE A 137 2.55 4.22 12.09
CA PHE A 137 1.11 4.17 12.34
C PHE A 137 0.53 2.77 12.07
N ALA A 138 -0.61 2.47 12.71
CA ALA A 138 -1.41 1.28 12.45
C ALA A 138 -2.20 1.43 11.13
N VAL A 139 -2.41 0.31 10.44
CA VAL A 139 -3.16 0.24 9.18
C VAL A 139 -4.50 -0.48 9.43
N PRO A 140 -5.59 -0.14 8.72
CA PRO A 140 -6.84 -0.86 8.86
C PRO A 140 -6.71 -2.36 8.55
N ALA A 141 -7.21 -3.23 9.42
CA ALA A 141 -7.23 -4.68 9.22
C ALA A 141 -8.14 -5.12 8.06
N SER A 142 -9.13 -4.30 7.70
CA SER A 142 -10.13 -4.60 6.67
C SER A 142 -9.58 -4.72 5.25
N ASP A 143 -8.48 -4.05 4.94
CA ASP A 143 -7.94 -3.93 3.58
C ASP A 143 -6.44 -3.59 3.58
N ALA A 144 -5.69 -4.07 4.59
CA ALA A 144 -4.31 -3.62 4.89
C ALA A 144 -3.37 -3.57 3.67
N VAL A 145 -3.39 -4.61 2.82
CA VAL A 145 -2.57 -4.67 1.61
C VAL A 145 -2.99 -3.63 0.58
N ALA A 146 -4.29 -3.53 0.27
CA ALA A 146 -4.79 -2.51 -0.66
C ALA A 146 -4.56 -1.10 -0.13
N TRP A 147 -4.71 -0.89 1.18
CA TRP A 147 -4.44 0.38 1.83
C TRP A 147 -2.97 0.77 1.70
N PHE A 148 -2.03 -0.17 1.89
CA PHE A 148 -0.60 0.09 1.71
C PHE A 148 -0.27 0.53 0.29
N LEU A 149 -0.81 -0.17 -0.73
CA LEU A 149 -0.62 0.20 -2.13
C LEU A 149 -1.24 1.58 -2.44
N ASP A 150 -2.44 1.87 -1.91
CA ASP A 150 -3.06 3.20 -2.00
C ASP A 150 -2.20 4.29 -1.36
N PHE A 151 -1.62 4.02 -0.20
CA PHE A 151 -0.73 4.94 0.48
C PHE A 151 0.51 5.25 -0.37
N VAL A 152 1.15 4.24 -0.95
CA VAL A 152 2.31 4.43 -1.86
C VAL A 152 1.92 5.36 -3.01
N TYR A 153 0.81 5.08 -3.70
CA TYR A 153 0.39 5.84 -4.88
C TYR A 153 -0.05 7.26 -4.54
N ARG A 154 -0.80 7.45 -3.45
CA ARG A 154 -1.23 8.80 -3.03
C ARG A 154 -0.06 9.71 -2.69
N ASN A 155 1.06 9.16 -2.21
CA ASN A 155 2.22 9.95 -1.80
C ASN A 155 3.29 10.12 -2.88
N PHE A 156 3.47 9.12 -3.76
CA PHE A 156 4.57 9.12 -4.74
C PHE A 156 4.14 9.13 -6.20
N PHE A 157 2.87 8.80 -6.47
CA PHE A 157 2.29 8.75 -7.82
C PHE A 157 0.95 9.49 -7.86
N TYR A 158 0.90 10.66 -7.22
CA TYR A 158 -0.34 11.39 -6.97
C TYR A 158 -1.13 11.68 -8.25
N ASP A 159 -0.45 12.03 -9.35
CA ASP A 159 -1.10 12.30 -10.64
C ASP A 159 -1.86 11.09 -11.20
N ARG A 160 -1.37 9.87 -10.97
CA ARG A 160 -2.08 8.64 -11.36
C ARG A 160 -3.21 8.33 -10.39
N TRP A 161 -2.93 8.50 -9.09
CA TRP A 161 -3.88 8.26 -8.03
C TRP A 161 -5.12 9.17 -8.16
N ILE A 162 -4.92 10.46 -8.41
CA ILE A 162 -6.00 11.44 -8.48
C ILE A 162 -6.93 11.20 -9.67
N VAL A 163 -6.38 10.75 -10.81
CA VAL A 163 -7.17 10.35 -11.99
C VAL A 163 -8.00 9.10 -11.68
N TRP A 164 -7.43 8.10 -11.01
CA TRP A 164 -8.20 6.93 -10.58
C TRP A 164 -9.31 7.29 -9.58
N ALA A 165 -8.98 8.11 -8.58
CA ALA A 165 -9.94 8.54 -7.56
C ALA A 165 -11.10 9.34 -8.17
N GLN A 166 -10.83 10.15 -9.20
CA GLN A 166 -11.87 10.83 -9.97
C GLN A 166 -12.80 9.83 -10.67
N LEU A 167 -12.25 8.87 -11.41
CA LEU A 167 -13.06 7.87 -12.12
C LEU A 167 -13.94 7.06 -11.15
N ALA A 168 -13.36 6.63 -10.03
CA ALA A 168 -14.09 5.96 -8.95
C ALA A 168 -15.26 6.80 -8.42
N TRP A 169 -15.01 8.10 -8.20
CA TRP A 169 -16.01 9.03 -7.70
C TRP A 169 -17.10 9.36 -8.72
N ASP A 170 -16.73 9.49 -10.00
CA ASP A 170 -17.65 9.73 -11.11
C ASP A 170 -18.66 8.58 -11.21
N ASP A 171 -18.18 7.33 -11.15
CA ASP A 171 -19.02 6.13 -11.18
C ASP A 171 -19.90 6.04 -9.93
N TRP A 172 -19.33 6.27 -8.74
CA TRP A 172 -20.09 6.29 -7.48
C TRP A 172 -21.21 7.33 -7.50
N CYS A 173 -20.94 8.52 -8.06
CA CYS A 173 -21.96 9.57 -8.15
C CYS A 173 -23.10 9.17 -9.07
N ARG A 174 -22.78 8.53 -10.20
CA ARG A 174 -23.76 8.03 -11.17
C ARG A 174 -24.67 6.98 -10.55
N ASP A 175 -24.09 6.00 -9.85
CA ASP A 175 -24.83 4.93 -9.19
C ASP A 175 -25.75 5.43 -8.06
N ARG A 176 -25.42 6.60 -7.49
CA ARG A 176 -26.17 7.23 -6.39
C ARG A 176 -27.01 8.42 -6.83
N GLU A 177 -27.07 8.71 -8.13
CA GLU A 177 -27.80 9.85 -8.72
C GLU A 177 -27.48 11.20 -8.04
N ARG A 178 -26.23 11.41 -7.61
CA ARG A 178 -25.82 12.64 -6.89
C ARG A 178 -25.04 13.60 -7.79
N PRO A 179 -25.05 14.91 -7.47
CA PRO A 179 -24.16 15.87 -8.11
C PRO A 179 -22.70 15.53 -7.83
N ASN A 180 -21.85 15.66 -8.85
CA ASN A 180 -20.42 15.45 -8.73
C ASN A 180 -19.68 16.78 -8.58
N ARG A 181 -19.12 17.04 -7.39
CA ARG A 181 -18.36 18.26 -7.07
C ARG A 181 -16.85 18.03 -6.98
N TRP A 182 -16.32 17.03 -7.69
CA TRP A 182 -14.90 16.63 -7.66
C TRP A 182 -13.93 17.81 -7.77
N LEU A 183 -14.07 18.66 -8.79
CA LEU A 183 -13.16 19.79 -9.03
C LEU A 183 -13.16 20.82 -7.87
N ARG A 184 -14.31 21.00 -7.20
CA ARG A 184 -14.42 21.90 -6.03
C ARG A 184 -13.69 21.31 -4.83
N LEU A 185 -13.83 20.00 -4.60
CA LEU A 185 -13.10 19.28 -3.55
C LEU A 185 -11.59 19.37 -3.78
N VAL A 186 -11.12 18.98 -4.96
CA VAL A 186 -9.68 19.02 -5.31
C VAL A 186 -9.13 20.44 -5.20
N GLY A 187 -9.88 21.44 -5.69
CA GLY A 187 -9.51 22.85 -5.55
C GLY A 187 -9.32 23.29 -4.10
N ALA A 188 -10.21 22.87 -3.19
CA ALA A 188 -10.11 23.20 -1.77
C ALA A 188 -8.85 22.58 -1.11
N PHE A 189 -8.51 21.34 -1.44
CA PHE A 189 -7.29 20.69 -0.94
C PHE A 189 -6.02 21.33 -1.51
N ASN A 190 -5.97 21.58 -2.82
CA ASN A 190 -4.81 22.20 -3.47
C ASN A 190 -4.53 23.62 -2.93
N GLN A 191 -5.58 24.35 -2.53
CA GLN A 191 -5.47 25.68 -1.94
C GLN A 191 -5.27 25.67 -0.42
N SER A 192 -5.22 24.50 0.21
CA SER A 192 -5.21 24.35 1.69
C SER A 192 -6.37 25.12 2.37
N ALA A 193 -7.51 25.22 1.70
CA ALA A 193 -8.62 26.09 2.07
C ALA A 193 -9.71 25.35 2.84
N ILE A 194 -9.38 24.86 4.05
CA ILE A 194 -10.31 24.09 4.89
C ILE A 194 -11.66 24.79 5.12
N ARG A 195 -11.66 26.12 5.19
CA ARG A 195 -12.86 26.95 5.36
C ARG A 195 -13.90 26.77 4.24
N ILE A 196 -13.46 26.45 3.01
CA ILE A 196 -14.37 26.17 1.89
C ILE A 196 -15.16 24.89 2.18
N ILE A 197 -14.48 23.87 2.72
CA ILE A 197 -15.12 22.61 3.11
C ILE A 197 -16.03 22.85 4.31
N GLU A 198 -15.55 23.52 5.36
CA GLU A 198 -16.35 23.76 6.58
C GLU A 198 -17.62 24.60 6.32
N GLY A 199 -17.54 25.57 5.40
CA GLY A 199 -18.63 26.46 5.03
C GLY A 199 -19.65 25.89 4.04
N ASP A 200 -19.41 24.71 3.47
CA ASP A 200 -20.28 24.09 2.47
C ASP A 200 -20.68 22.68 2.94
N ALA A 201 -21.96 22.54 3.36
CA ALA A 201 -22.48 21.27 3.87
C ALA A 201 -22.42 20.14 2.82
N ASP A 202 -22.66 20.45 1.55
CA ASP A 202 -22.61 19.48 0.47
C ASP A 202 -21.17 18.98 0.25
N LEU A 203 -20.17 19.88 0.31
CA LEU A 203 -18.77 19.48 0.18
C LEU A 203 -18.28 18.62 1.35
N ARG A 204 -18.77 18.86 2.58
CA ARG A 204 -18.47 17.97 3.72
C ARG A 204 -19.05 16.58 3.51
N GLU A 205 -20.31 16.52 3.06
CA GLU A 205 -20.93 15.25 2.74
C GLU A 205 -20.20 14.54 1.59
N ASP A 206 -19.88 15.25 0.51
CA ASP A 206 -19.11 14.70 -0.61
C ASP A 206 -17.75 14.17 -0.14
N LEU A 207 -17.06 14.84 0.79
CA LEU A 207 -15.80 14.37 1.36
C LEU A 207 -15.96 13.06 2.15
N MET A 208 -16.97 12.97 3.01
CA MET A 208 -17.27 11.73 3.75
C MET A 208 -17.62 10.58 2.80
N GLN A 209 -18.40 10.87 1.76
CA GLN A 209 -18.85 9.90 0.77
C GLN A 209 -17.72 9.47 -0.15
N LEU A 210 -16.79 10.38 -0.48
CA LEU A 210 -15.57 10.06 -1.21
C LEU A 210 -14.69 9.08 -0.43
N GLN A 211 -14.51 9.28 0.88
CA GLN A 211 -13.76 8.33 1.71
C GLN A 211 -14.38 6.92 1.66
N GLN A 212 -15.71 6.84 1.71
CA GLN A 212 -16.44 5.59 1.60
C GLN A 212 -16.33 4.97 0.20
N CYS A 213 -16.46 5.76 -0.86
CA CYS A 213 -16.26 5.35 -2.24
C CYS A 213 -14.87 4.72 -2.45
N LEU A 214 -13.81 5.45 -2.08
CA LEU A 214 -12.44 4.99 -2.24
C LEU A 214 -12.17 3.72 -1.42
N ARG A 215 -12.78 3.58 -0.24
CA ARG A 215 -12.70 2.33 0.55
C ARG A 215 -13.31 1.14 -0.19
N VAL A 216 -14.49 1.32 -0.80
CA VAL A 216 -15.15 0.27 -1.58
C VAL A 216 -14.30 -0.10 -2.81
N GLU A 217 -13.81 0.89 -3.56
CA GLU A 217 -12.98 0.63 -4.74
C GLU A 217 -11.65 -0.04 -4.37
N ARG A 218 -10.99 0.38 -3.29
CA ARG A 218 -9.77 -0.29 -2.78
C ARG A 218 -10.03 -1.74 -2.41
N LYS A 219 -11.14 -2.06 -1.75
CA LYS A 219 -11.49 -3.44 -1.39
C LYS A 219 -11.68 -4.32 -2.63
N LYS A 220 -12.11 -3.74 -3.77
CA LYS A 220 -12.13 -4.48 -5.04
C LYS A 220 -10.70 -4.86 -5.47
N LEU A 221 -9.67 -4.05 -5.19
CA LEU A 221 -8.26 -4.31 -5.54
C LEU A 221 -7.71 -5.53 -4.82
N PHE A 222 -7.87 -5.61 -3.50
CA PHE A 222 -7.44 -6.74 -2.68
C PHE A 222 -8.57 -7.11 -1.71
N PRO A 223 -9.41 -8.12 -2.03
CA PRO A 223 -10.64 -8.38 -1.29
C PRO A 223 -10.44 -9.17 0.01
N PHE A 224 -9.20 -9.37 0.47
CA PHE A 224 -8.88 -10.17 1.64
C PHE A 224 -8.69 -9.29 2.89
N GLU A 225 -9.15 -9.80 4.03
CA GLU A 225 -9.10 -9.12 5.33
C GLU A 225 -8.07 -9.80 6.23
N VAL A 226 -7.47 -9.08 7.17
CA VAL A 226 -6.59 -9.70 8.17
C VAL A 226 -7.36 -10.67 9.08
N ASP A 227 -6.76 -11.83 9.38
CA ASP A 227 -7.25 -12.75 10.40
C ASP A 227 -6.94 -12.19 11.80
N SER A 228 -7.90 -11.45 12.36
CA SER A 228 -7.77 -10.83 13.68
C SER A 228 -8.09 -11.77 14.84
N ALA A 229 -8.37 -13.06 14.60
CA ALA A 229 -8.74 -14.01 15.66
C ALA A 229 -7.65 -14.15 16.75
N ARG A 230 -6.36 -14.01 16.38
CA ARG A 230 -5.24 -13.97 17.34
C ARG A 230 -5.02 -12.60 17.97
N ALA A 231 -5.36 -11.51 17.27
CA ALA A 231 -5.31 -10.14 17.81
C ALA A 231 -6.35 -9.90 18.90
N ALA A 232 -7.47 -10.65 18.89
CA ALA A 232 -8.50 -10.60 19.92
C ALA A 232 -7.98 -10.94 21.34
N LEU A 233 -6.88 -11.70 21.46
CA LEU A 233 -6.20 -11.95 22.73
C LEU A 233 -5.60 -10.69 23.36
N PHE A 234 -5.33 -9.67 22.55
CA PHE A 234 -4.70 -8.40 22.93
C PHE A 234 -5.69 -7.22 22.97
N GLY A 235 -6.99 -7.47 22.83
CA GLY A 235 -8.04 -6.52 23.24
C GLY A 235 -8.59 -5.57 22.18
N HIS A 236 -8.17 -5.63 20.92
CA HIS A 236 -8.82 -4.87 19.85
C HIS A 236 -9.89 -5.70 19.14
N ARG A 237 -11.15 -5.50 19.53
CA ARG A 237 -12.30 -5.80 18.66
C ARG A 237 -12.44 -4.64 17.70
N ASP A 238 -12.24 -4.89 16.41
CA ASP A 238 -12.64 -3.95 15.35
C ASP A 238 -14.17 -3.80 15.43
N THR A 239 -14.63 -2.61 15.83
CA THR A 239 -16.03 -2.16 15.65
C THR A 239 -16.17 -1.40 14.34
#